data_AF-A0A8J7RWY9-F1
#
_entry.id   AF-A0A8J7RWY9-F1
#
_cell.length_a   1.000
_cell.length_b   1.000
_cell.length_c   1.000
_cell.angle_alpha   90.00
_cell.angle_beta   90.00
_cell.angle_gamma   90.00
#
_symmetry.space_group_name_H-M   'P 1'
#
loop_
_entity.id
_entity.type
_entity.pdbx_description
1 polymer ?
#
loop_
_entity_poly.entity_id
_entity_poly.type
_entity_poly.pdbx_seq_one_letter_code
_entity_poly.pdbx_strand_id
1 'polypeptide(L)'
;MTEVRYREVQHFTSPWLWGLLIFIAGLIWWGAVQQLVLGIPFGNNPASDEGIAVVALIFGILFPLFFVVTNLTLEVRDDGIYYRFFPFHLRFRAIPWEEITRLEACTYRPFAEFGGWGIRWGGLRQRGYSTGGNRGVRVYRRDGEMVLLGTCDPAALVAAVNAEMK
;
A
#
# COMPACT_ATOMS: atom_id res chain seq x y z
N MET A 1 -7.25 13.15 24.17
CA MET A 1 -6.95 13.09 22.73
C MET A 1 -5.44 13.02 22.63
N THR A 2 -4.89 11.94 22.08
CA THR A 2 -3.44 11.79 21.93
C THR A 2 -2.95 12.76 20.86
N GLU A 3 -1.91 13.54 21.16
CA GLU A 3 -1.42 14.59 20.28
C GLU A 3 -0.57 13.97 19.15
N VAL A 4 -0.84 14.33 17.90
CA VAL A 4 -0.10 13.80 16.74
C VAL A 4 1.13 14.66 16.49
N ARG A 5 2.32 14.07 16.67
CA ARG A 5 3.63 14.75 16.55
C ARG A 5 4.24 14.60 15.17
N TYR A 6 3.97 13.48 14.52
CA TYR A 6 4.36 13.20 13.14
C TYR A 6 3.20 12.54 12.42
N ARG A 7 3.00 12.91 11.15
CA ARG A 7 1.99 12.29 10.29
C ARG A 7 2.48 12.24 8.85
N GLU A 8 2.48 11.04 8.29
CA GLU A 8 2.83 10.79 6.90
C GLU A 8 1.70 9.99 6.24
N VAL A 9 1.23 10.44 5.09
CA VAL A 9 0.26 9.70 4.27
C VAL A 9 0.91 9.39 2.93
N GLN A 10 1.02 8.11 2.63
CA GLN A 10 1.65 7.62 1.41
C GLN A 10 0.61 6.91 0.55
N HIS A 11 0.64 7.18 -0.75
CA HIS A 11 -0.18 6.52 -1.76
C HIS A 11 0.70 5.70 -2.70
N PHE A 12 0.07 4.85 -3.52
CA PHE A 12 0.76 4.21 -4.63
C PHE A 12 0.98 5.23 -5.75
N THR A 13 2.16 5.86 -5.82
CA THR A 13 2.50 6.88 -6.83
C THR A 13 3.45 6.39 -7.90
N SER A 14 3.77 5.09 -7.92
CA SER A 14 4.80 4.55 -8.80
C SER A 14 4.42 4.67 -10.28
N PRO A 15 5.21 5.37 -11.13
CA PRO A 15 4.83 5.63 -12.52
C PRO A 15 4.66 4.38 -13.37
N TRP A 16 5.49 3.35 -13.17
CA TRP A 16 5.40 2.09 -13.92
C TRP A 16 4.09 1.34 -13.60
N LEU A 17 3.65 1.38 -12.33
CA LEU A 17 2.41 0.76 -11.90
C LEU A 17 1.21 1.45 -12.57
N TRP A 18 1.19 2.78 -12.53
CA TRP A 18 0.13 3.57 -13.17
C TRP A 18 0.12 3.40 -14.68
N GLY A 19 1.29 3.36 -15.33
CA GLY A 19 1.40 3.08 -16.76
C GLY A 19 0.78 1.72 -17.13
N LEU A 20 1.10 0.66 -16.36
CA LEU A 20 0.53 -0.67 -16.57
C LEU A 20 -0.99 -0.69 -16.34
N LEU A 21 -1.48 -0.06 -15.26
CA LEU A 21 -2.91 0.00 -14.94
C LEU A 21 -3.69 0.74 -16.04
N ILE A 22 -3.21 1.90 -16.47
CA ILE A 22 -3.85 2.70 -17.53
C ILE A 22 -3.83 1.94 -18.86
N PHE A 23 -2.73 1.28 -19.20
CA PHE A 23 -2.63 0.48 -20.41
C PHE A 23 -3.64 -0.66 -20.44
N ILE A 24 -3.71 -1.47 -19.38
CA ILE A 24 -4.68 -2.57 -19.27
C ILE A 24 -6.12 -2.04 -19.32
N ALA A 25 -6.42 -1.00 -18.54
CA ALA A 25 -7.75 -0.38 -18.54
C ALA A 25 -8.12 0.14 -19.94
N GLY A 26 -7.18 0.76 -20.65
CA GLY A 26 -7.36 1.24 -22.02
C GLY A 26 -7.70 0.11 -23.00
N LEU A 27 -7.00 -1.03 -22.93
CA LEU A 27 -7.31 -2.20 -23.77
C LEU A 27 -8.71 -2.75 -23.50
N ILE A 28 -9.10 -2.81 -22.22
CA ILE A 28 -10.42 -3.31 -21.83
C ILE A 28 -11.52 -2.37 -22.31
N TRP A 29 -11.35 -1.06 -22.14
CA TRP A 29 -12.29 -0.06 -22.64
C TRP A 29 -12.40 -0.08 -24.16
N TRP A 30 -11.26 -0.24 -24.86
CA TRP A 30 -11.26 -0.40 -26.30
C TRP A 30 -12.10 -1.61 -26.74
N GLY A 31 -11.88 -2.78 -26.13
CA GLY A 31 -12.67 -3.98 -26.44
C GLY A 31 -14.16 -3.80 -26.13
N ALA A 32 -14.49 -3.15 -25.00
CA ALA A 32 -15.87 -2.87 -24.62
C ALA A 32 -16.56 -1.93 -25.62
N VAL A 33 -15.91 -0.86 -26.08
CA VAL A 33 -16.46 0.04 -27.11
C VAL A 33 -16.63 -0.71 -28.43
N GLN A 34 -15.64 -1.50 -28.83
CA GLN A 34 -15.70 -2.28 -30.07
C GLN A 34 -16.90 -3.23 -30.08
N GLN A 35 -17.13 -3.95 -28.98
CA GLN A 35 -18.22 -4.93 -28.92
C GLN A 35 -19.58 -4.29 -28.64
N LEU A 36 -19.70 -3.44 -27.63
CA LEU A 36 -20.99 -2.91 -27.15
C LEU A 36 -21.53 -1.75 -27.98
N VAL A 37 -20.64 -0.95 -28.60
CA VAL A 37 -21.03 0.25 -29.34
C VAL A 37 -20.93 0.04 -30.84
N LEU A 38 -19.82 -0.55 -31.31
CA LEU A 38 -19.61 -0.78 -32.75
C LEU A 38 -20.21 -2.11 -33.24
N GLY A 39 -20.63 -2.99 -32.33
CA GLY A 39 -21.17 -4.32 -32.68
C GLY A 39 -20.13 -5.25 -33.31
N ILE A 40 -18.83 -4.94 -33.19
CA ILE A 40 -17.74 -5.74 -33.74
C ILE A 40 -17.23 -6.66 -32.62
N PRO A 41 -17.29 -7.99 -32.79
CA PRO A 41 -16.77 -8.93 -31.79
C PRO A 41 -15.32 -8.62 -31.42
N PHE A 42 -15.01 -8.61 -30.12
CA PHE A 42 -13.64 -8.47 -29.65
C PHE A 42 -12.94 -9.83 -29.60
N GLY A 43 -12.01 -10.06 -30.53
CA GLY A 43 -11.31 -11.34 -30.69
C GLY A 43 -12.11 -12.41 -31.43
N ASN A 44 -11.58 -13.63 -31.45
CA ASN A 44 -12.17 -14.76 -32.21
C ASN A 44 -13.24 -15.53 -31.44
N ASN A 45 -13.36 -15.29 -30.13
CA ASN A 45 -14.37 -15.90 -29.25
C ASN A 45 -14.85 -14.82 -28.25
N PRO A 46 -15.77 -13.94 -28.66
CA PRO A 46 -16.19 -12.79 -27.86
C PRO A 46 -16.88 -13.25 -26.56
N ALA A 47 -16.63 -12.52 -25.48
CA ALA A 47 -17.43 -12.65 -24.27
C ALA A 47 -18.88 -12.21 -24.53
N SER A 48 -19.82 -12.52 -23.65
CA SER A 48 -21.13 -11.88 -23.70
C SER A 48 -21.01 -10.37 -23.44
N ASP A 49 -21.96 -9.59 -23.94
CA ASP A 49 -22.02 -8.14 -23.73
C ASP A 49 -22.08 -7.78 -22.24
N GLU A 50 -22.82 -8.56 -21.46
CA GLU A 50 -22.85 -8.43 -20.00
C GLU A 50 -21.47 -8.73 -19.40
N GLY A 51 -20.80 -9.78 -19.88
CA GLY A 51 -19.47 -10.17 -19.43
C GLY A 51 -18.43 -9.08 -19.68
N ILE A 52 -18.40 -8.50 -20.89
CA ILE A 52 -17.44 -7.44 -21.22
C ILE A 52 -17.74 -6.15 -20.46
N ALA A 53 -19.01 -5.83 -20.18
CA ALA A 53 -19.40 -4.70 -19.35
C ALA A 53 -18.93 -4.87 -17.90
N VAL A 54 -19.09 -6.07 -17.32
CA VAL A 54 -18.61 -6.38 -15.97
C VAL A 54 -17.07 -6.30 -15.90
N VAL A 55 -16.35 -6.84 -16.88
CA VAL A 55 -14.89 -6.75 -16.95
C VAL A 55 -14.44 -5.29 -17.07
N ALA A 56 -15.09 -4.49 -17.92
CA ALA A 56 -14.80 -3.07 -18.07
C ALA A 56 -15.05 -2.28 -16.79
N LEU A 57 -16.15 -2.55 -16.09
CA LEU A 57 -16.41 -1.92 -14.79
C LEU A 57 -15.34 -2.28 -13.76
N ILE A 58 -15.04 -3.56 -13.59
CA ILE A 58 -14.12 -4.03 -12.55
C ILE A 58 -12.69 -3.58 -12.86
N PHE A 59 -12.15 -3.94 -14.01
CA PHE A 59 -10.74 -3.73 -14.32
C PHE A 59 -10.45 -2.39 -15.00
N GLY A 60 -11.45 -1.80 -15.66
CA GLY A 60 -11.32 -0.47 -16.26
C GLY A 60 -11.61 0.68 -15.29
N ILE A 61 -12.36 0.45 -14.20
CA ILE A 61 -12.69 1.50 -13.22
C ILE A 61 -12.33 1.08 -11.79
N LEU A 62 -12.97 0.05 -11.25
CA LEU A 62 -12.90 -0.24 -9.81
C LEU A 62 -11.48 -0.61 -9.35
N PHE A 63 -10.75 -1.35 -10.17
CA PHE A 63 -9.40 -1.79 -9.88
C PHE A 63 -8.39 -0.62 -9.89
N PRO A 64 -8.34 0.26 -10.92
CA PRO A 64 -7.57 1.50 -10.83
C PRO A 64 -7.98 2.39 -9.65
N LEU A 65 -9.29 2.57 -9.42
CA LEU A 65 -9.82 3.37 -8.31
C LEU A 65 -9.37 2.83 -6.95
N PHE A 66 -9.31 1.51 -6.81
CA PHE A 66 -8.79 0.85 -5.61
C PHE A 66 -7.35 1.31 -5.30
N PHE A 67 -6.47 1.44 -6.30
CA PHE A 67 -5.10 1.96 -6.09
C PHE A 67 -5.07 3.45 -5.77
N VAL A 68 -5.98 4.28 -6.33
CA VAL A 68 -6.10 5.71 -5.97
C VAL A 68 -6.41 5.85 -4.47
N VAL A 69 -7.37 5.07 -3.99
CA VAL A 69 -7.89 5.18 -2.63
C VAL A 69 -6.95 4.55 -1.60
N THR A 70 -6.20 3.53 -2.00
CA THR A 70 -5.30 2.80 -1.11
C THR A 70 -4.16 3.69 -0.62
N ASN A 71 -3.94 3.71 0.70
CA ASN A 71 -2.90 4.52 1.32
C ASN A 71 -2.36 3.89 2.60
N LEU A 72 -1.11 4.20 2.91
CA LEU A 72 -0.47 3.94 4.19
C LEU A 72 -0.36 5.27 4.96
N THR A 73 -1.10 5.38 6.05
CA THR A 73 -0.94 6.47 7.02
C THR A 73 -0.04 5.99 8.17
N LEU A 74 1.00 6.76 8.49
CA LEU A 74 1.86 6.59 9.66
C LEU A 74 1.69 7.82 10.57
N GLU A 75 1.54 7.59 11.86
CA GLU A 75 1.43 8.63 12.87
C GLU A 75 2.30 8.29 14.07
N VAL A 76 3.01 9.27 14.60
CA VAL A 76 3.64 9.18 15.92
C VAL A 76 2.80 10.00 16.89
N ARG A 77 2.35 9.35 17.96
CA ARG A 77 1.56 9.94 19.03
C ARG A 77 2.31 9.82 20.35
N ASP A 78 1.82 10.46 21.40
CA ASP A 78 2.39 10.42 22.75
C ASP A 78 2.55 9.01 23.34
N ASP A 79 1.76 8.02 22.92
CA ASP A 79 1.75 6.66 23.47
C ASP A 79 2.28 5.55 22.53
N GLY A 80 2.58 5.85 21.26
CA GLY A 80 3.10 4.86 20.33
C GLY A 80 3.17 5.26 18.87
N ILE A 81 3.56 4.29 18.03
CA ILE A 81 3.49 4.39 16.57
C ILE A 81 2.16 3.84 16.09
N TYR A 82 1.43 4.66 15.34
CA TYR A 82 0.15 4.30 14.76
C TYR A 82 0.30 4.15 13.25
N TYR A 83 -0.25 3.08 12.70
CA TYR A 83 -0.24 2.85 11.26
C TYR A 83 -1.58 2.32 10.76
N ARG A 84 -1.97 2.75 9.56
CA ARG A 84 -3.21 2.33 8.92
C ARG A 84 -2.98 2.16 7.43
N PHE A 85 -3.24 0.97 6.91
CA PHE A 85 -3.16 0.66 5.49
C PHE A 85 -4.59 0.57 4.93
N PHE A 86 -5.20 1.69 4.57
CA PHE A 86 -6.57 1.73 4.06
C PHE A 86 -6.62 1.19 2.62
N PRO A 87 -7.62 0.40 2.21
CA PRO A 87 -8.84 0.02 2.94
C PRO A 87 -8.72 -1.25 3.80
N PHE A 88 -7.58 -1.94 3.80
CA PHE A 88 -7.38 -3.19 4.55
C PHE A 88 -7.42 -3.02 6.08
N HIS A 89 -6.99 -1.86 6.56
CA HIS A 89 -7.13 -1.43 7.95
C HIS A 89 -8.11 -0.26 8.01
N LEU A 90 -9.33 -0.51 8.48
CA LEU A 90 -10.35 0.54 8.66
C LEU A 90 -10.02 1.46 9.85
N ARG A 91 -9.31 0.93 10.85
CA ARG A 91 -8.84 1.66 12.04
C ARG A 91 -7.32 1.59 12.10
N PHE A 92 -6.73 2.55 12.81
CA PHE A 92 -5.30 2.50 13.10
C PHE A 92 -4.96 1.29 13.97
N ARG A 93 -3.82 0.69 13.68
CA ARG A 93 -3.12 -0.23 14.59
C ARG A 93 -2.06 0.58 15.33
N ALA A 94 -1.81 0.21 16.58
CA ALA A 94 -0.82 0.85 17.43
C ALA A 94 0.32 -0.12 17.74
N ILE A 95 1.53 0.41 17.87
CA ILE A 95 2.68 -0.22 18.50
C ILE A 95 3.04 0.69 19.67
N PRO A 96 2.55 0.38 20.89
CA PRO A 96 2.87 1.15 22.09
C PRO A 96 4.37 1.22 22.34
N TRP A 97 4.85 2.31 22.95
CA TRP A 97 6.27 2.47 23.27
C TRP A 97 6.84 1.31 24.08
N GLU A 98 6.07 0.82 25.04
CA GLU A 98 6.43 -0.32 25.87
C GLU A 98 6.61 -1.62 25.08
N GLU A 99 6.08 -1.75 23.86
CA GLU A 99 6.32 -2.93 23.04
C GLU A 99 7.56 -2.82 22.18
N ILE A 100 8.09 -1.61 21.95
CA ILE A 100 9.22 -1.39 21.06
C ILE A 100 10.53 -1.73 21.78
N THR A 101 11.31 -2.63 21.20
CA THR A 101 12.66 -2.97 21.70
C THR A 101 13.74 -2.26 20.92
N ARG A 102 13.53 -2.04 19.62
CA ARG A 102 14.53 -1.46 18.72
C ARG A 102 13.88 -0.85 17.49
N LEU A 103 14.45 0.25 17.01
CA LEU A 103 14.08 0.94 15.79
C LEU A 103 15.30 1.09 14.89
N GLU A 104 15.14 0.78 13.61
CA GLU A 104 16.21 0.95 12.62
C GLU A 104 15.69 1.57 11.34
N ALA A 105 16.21 2.74 10.97
CA ALA A 105 16.09 3.24 9.61
C ALA A 105 16.84 2.30 8.67
N CYS A 106 16.17 1.86 7.60
CA CYS A 106 16.75 0.90 6.67
C CYS A 106 16.43 1.23 5.22
N THR A 107 17.33 0.79 4.33
CA THR A 107 17.01 0.52 2.93
C THR A 107 16.75 -0.98 2.80
N TYR A 108 15.61 -1.36 2.24
CA TYR A 108 15.21 -2.76 2.04
C TYR A 108 15.03 -3.05 0.55
N ARG A 109 14.91 -4.33 0.18
CA ARG A 109 14.68 -4.78 -1.19
C ARG A 109 13.23 -5.28 -1.31
N PRO A 110 12.28 -4.46 -1.79
CA PRO A 110 10.85 -4.80 -1.74
C PRO A 110 10.52 -6.16 -2.35
N PHE A 111 11.08 -6.46 -3.52
CA PHE A 111 10.81 -7.73 -4.22
C PHE A 111 11.54 -8.93 -3.62
N ALA A 112 12.79 -8.75 -3.16
CA ALA A 112 13.60 -9.85 -2.64
C ALA A 112 13.26 -10.23 -1.19
N GLU A 113 12.88 -9.25 -0.37
CA GLU A 113 12.59 -9.47 1.06
C GLU A 113 11.10 -9.68 1.33
N PHE A 114 10.22 -9.04 0.56
CA PHE A 114 8.77 -8.98 0.85
C PHE A 114 7.87 -9.32 -0.33
N GLY A 115 8.41 -9.67 -1.50
CA GLY A 115 7.62 -10.01 -2.69
C GLY A 115 6.86 -8.82 -3.30
N GLY A 116 7.31 -7.59 -3.03
CA GLY A 116 6.75 -6.35 -3.59
C GLY A 116 6.23 -5.37 -2.53
N TRP A 117 5.42 -4.41 -2.97
CA TRP A 117 4.78 -3.40 -2.12
C TRP A 117 3.39 -3.84 -1.67
N GLY A 118 2.85 -3.21 -0.63
CA GLY A 118 1.56 -3.52 -0.01
C GLY A 118 1.71 -3.98 1.45
N ILE A 119 0.73 -4.78 1.89
CA ILE A 119 0.79 -5.54 3.14
C ILE A 119 1.47 -6.87 2.81
N ARG A 120 2.63 -7.11 3.42
CA ARG A 120 3.45 -8.29 3.16
C ARG A 120 3.79 -9.01 4.44
N TRP A 121 3.88 -10.33 4.34
CA TRP A 121 4.41 -11.20 5.37
C TRP A 121 5.76 -11.70 4.86
N GLY A 122 6.83 -11.35 5.57
CA GLY A 122 8.19 -11.79 5.25
C GLY A 122 8.45 -13.18 5.84
N GLY A 123 9.66 -13.38 6.39
CA GLY A 123 9.97 -14.57 7.19
C GLY A 123 9.09 -14.71 8.44
N LEU A 124 9.40 -15.70 9.29
CA LEU A 124 8.67 -15.94 10.53
C LEU A 124 8.59 -14.64 11.37
N ARG A 125 7.37 -14.19 11.68
CA ARG A 125 7.08 -12.98 12.47
C ARG A 125 7.58 -11.66 11.87
N GLN A 126 7.64 -11.57 10.54
CA GLN A 126 7.94 -10.31 9.85
C GLN A 126 6.73 -9.81 9.07
N ARG A 127 6.38 -8.54 9.27
CA ARG A 127 5.33 -7.85 8.51
C ARG A 127 5.90 -6.60 7.86
N GLY A 128 5.47 -6.32 6.64
CA GLY A 128 5.87 -5.14 5.90
C GLY A 128 4.67 -4.36 5.39
N TYR A 129 4.73 -3.05 5.54
CA TYR A 129 3.72 -2.11 5.08
C TYR A 129 4.41 -1.02 4.25
N SER A 130 4.15 -0.97 2.95
CA SER A 130 4.71 0.07 2.07
C SER A 130 3.84 0.27 0.85
N THR A 131 3.80 1.49 0.30
CA THR A 131 3.13 1.80 -0.97
C THR A 131 4.10 2.03 -2.14
N GLY A 132 5.41 1.97 -1.89
CA GLY A 132 6.44 2.24 -2.89
C GLY A 132 7.84 2.38 -2.32
N GLY A 133 8.83 2.60 -3.18
CA GLY A 133 10.21 2.86 -2.77
C GLY A 133 10.90 1.68 -2.11
N ASN A 134 12.04 1.95 -1.47
CA ASN A 134 12.91 0.94 -0.86
C ASN A 134 13.45 1.39 0.51
N ARG A 135 12.82 2.39 1.13
CA ARG A 135 13.23 2.98 2.42
C ARG A 135 12.13 2.81 3.45
N GLY A 136 12.51 2.58 4.68
CA GLY A 136 11.56 2.38 5.78
C GLY A 136 12.23 2.35 7.13
N VAL A 137 11.43 2.04 8.15
CA VAL A 137 11.87 1.80 9.52
C VAL A 137 11.43 0.41 9.95
N ARG A 138 12.37 -0.40 10.44
CA ARG A 138 12.08 -1.68 11.09
C ARG A 138 11.83 -1.43 12.57
N VAL A 139 10.64 -1.79 13.03
CA VAL A 139 10.21 -1.75 14.43
C VAL A 139 10.26 -3.16 14.97
N TYR A 140 11.21 -3.43 15.86
CA TYR A 140 11.29 -4.71 16.56
C TYR A 140 10.47 -4.63 17.84
N ARG A 141 9.59 -5.61 18.04
CA ARG A 141 8.67 -5.69 19.19
C ARG A 141 9.16 -6.69 20.23
N ARG A 142 8.74 -6.52 21.48
CA ARG A 142 9.07 -7.42 22.62
C ARG A 142 8.59 -8.85 22.40
N ASP A 143 7.50 -9.04 21.65
CA ASP A 143 6.98 -10.37 21.31
C ASP A 143 7.81 -11.11 20.26
N GLY A 144 8.86 -10.47 19.71
CA GLY A 144 9.72 -10.99 18.65
C GLY A 144 9.20 -10.73 17.23
N GLU A 145 8.08 -9.99 17.07
CA GLU A 145 7.62 -9.53 15.77
C GLU A 145 8.47 -8.34 15.28
N MET A 146 8.76 -8.32 13.98
CA MET A 146 9.37 -7.17 13.31
C MET A 146 8.39 -6.60 12.30
N VAL A 147 8.09 -5.31 12.43
CA VAL A 147 7.22 -4.56 11.53
C VAL A 147 8.05 -3.57 10.74
N LEU A 148 8.13 -3.75 9.42
CA LEU A 148 8.69 -2.78 8.49
C LEU A 148 7.59 -1.77 8.10
N LEU A 149 7.83 -0.50 8.40
CA LEU A 149 7.03 0.63 7.95
C LEU A 149 7.79 1.37 6.86
N GLY A 150 7.36 1.23 5.61
CA GLY A 150 7.89 2.00 4.48
C GLY A 150 7.58 3.49 4.68
N THR A 151 8.57 4.34 4.42
CA THR A 151 8.45 5.80 4.55
C THR A 151 9.41 6.48 3.58
N CYS A 152 9.01 7.64 3.06
CA CYS A 152 9.89 8.45 2.21
C CYS A 152 11.03 9.11 3.01
N ASP A 153 10.82 9.32 4.32
CA ASP A 153 11.78 9.93 5.24
C ASP A 153 11.95 9.12 6.54
N PRO A 154 12.75 8.04 6.50
CA PRO A 154 13.07 7.25 7.69
C PRO A 154 13.70 8.07 8.82
N ALA A 155 14.44 9.14 8.50
CA ALA A 155 15.13 9.94 9.50
C ALA A 155 14.14 10.77 10.31
N ALA A 156 13.18 11.42 9.63
CA ALA A 156 12.11 12.17 10.29
C ALA A 156 11.25 11.27 11.19
N LEU A 157 10.88 10.07 10.72
CA LEU A 157 10.10 9.12 11.51
C LEU A 157 10.86 8.67 12.77
N VAL A 158 12.14 8.28 12.64
CA VAL A 158 12.96 7.88 13.81
C VAL A 158 13.17 9.04 14.77
N ALA A 159 13.41 10.25 14.27
CA ALA A 159 13.56 11.44 15.11
C ALA A 159 12.29 11.74 15.91
N ALA A 160 11.11 11.66 15.27
CA ALA A 160 9.83 11.84 15.93
C ALA A 160 9.59 10.80 17.03
N VAL A 161 9.94 9.54 16.78
CA VAL A 161 9.82 8.48 17.79
C VAL A 161 10.76 8.71 18.97
N ASN A 162 12.03 9.03 18.71
CA ASN A 162 13.02 9.29 19.78
C ASN A 162 12.69 10.52 20.63
N ALA A 163 11.98 11.51 20.08
CA ALA A 163 11.56 12.69 20.83
C ALA A 163 10.46 12.37 21.86
N GLU A 164 9.61 11.38 21.59
CA GLU A 164 8.48 10.99 22.44
C GLU A 164 8.79 9.80 23.34
N MET A 165 9.66 8.86 22.91
CA MET A 165 10.20 7.79 23.75
C MET A 165 11.19 8.36 24.78
N LYS A 166 10.68 8.76 25.95
CA LYS A 166 11.47 9.13 27.13
C LYS A 166 11.61 7.97 28.11
#